data_AF-A0A7C0YQV4-F1
#
_entry.id   AF-A0A7C0YQV4-F1
#
_cell.length_a   1.000
_cell.length_b   1.000
_cell.length_c   1.000
_cell.angle_alpha   90.00
_cell.angle_beta   90.00
_cell.angle_gamma   90.00
#
_symmetry.space_group_name_H-M   'P 1'
#
loop_
_entity.id
_entity.type
_entity.pdbx_description
1 polymer ?
#
loop_
_entity_poly.entity_id
_entity_poly.type
_entity_poly.pdbx_seq_one_letter_code
_entity_poly.pdbx_strand_id
1 'polypeptide(L)' 'MGIGVNVELKVEEIAKTIKKLKREDREQLLLLLSREGKEIRKRIKEIKSRKVKTLSREEILKDVL' A
#
# COMPACT_ATOMS: atom_id res chain seq x y z
N MET A 1 21.44 16.20 -12.09
CA MET A 1 20.93 15.62 -13.34
C MET A 1 20.53 14.18 -13.06
N GLY A 2 19.24 13.90 -12.94
CA GLY A 2 18.76 12.52 -12.73
C GLY A 2 18.65 11.83 -14.07
N ILE A 3 19.39 10.73 -14.26
CA ILE A 3 19.28 9.90 -15.45
C ILE A 3 17.98 9.11 -15.31
N GLY A 4 16.94 9.51 -16.05
CA GLY A 4 15.69 8.76 -16.11
C GLY A 4 15.88 7.53 -16.98
N VAL A 5 15.72 6.33 -16.42
CA VAL A 5 15.69 5.08 -17.18
C VAL A 5 14.25 4.84 -17.62
N ASN A 6 13.99 4.90 -18.93
CA ASN A 6 12.72 4.45 -19.47
C ASN A 6 12.72 2.93 -19.55
N VAL A 7 11.78 2.31 -18.84
CA VAL A 7 11.56 0.86 -18.86
C VAL A 7 10.26 0.60 -19.61
N GLU A 8 10.38 0.05 -20.82
CA GLU A 8 9.23 -0.45 -21.57
C GLU A 8 8.92 -1.88 -21.10
N LEU A 9 7.75 -2.06 -20.49
CA LEU A 9 7.26 -3.36 -20.03
C LEU A 9 5.97 -3.69 -20.76
N LYS A 10 5.92 -4.89 -21.36
CA LYS A 10 4.69 -5.38 -22.00
C LYS A 10 3.73 -5.89 -20.95
N VAL A 11 2.43 -5.67 -21.17
CA VAL A 11 1.37 -6.12 -20.24
C VAL A 11 1.42 -7.64 -20.04
N GLU A 12 1.78 -8.39 -21.09
CA GLU A 12 1.91 -9.85 -21.08
C GLU A 12 3.03 -10.32 -20.15
N GLU A 13 4.12 -9.56 -20.05
CA GLU A 13 5.26 -9.87 -19.18
C GLU A 13 4.91 -9.65 -17.71
N ILE A 14 4.18 -8.57 -17.42
CA ILE A 14 3.61 -8.31 -16.10
C ILE A 14 2.64 -9.44 -15.73
N ALA A 15 1.75 -9.83 -16.63
CA ALA A 15 0.79 -10.92 -16.39
C ALA A 15 1.48 -12.27 -16.13
N LYS A 16 2.53 -12.60 -16.90
CA LYS A 16 3.35 -13.81 -16.66
C LYS A 16 4.02 -13.76 -15.29
N THR A 17 4.51 -12.61 -14.87
CA THR A 17 5.15 -12.41 -13.57
C THR A 17 4.15 -12.61 -12.44
N ILE A 18 2.98 -11.98 -12.53
CA ILE A 18 1.90 -12.14 -11.54
C ILE A 18 1.46 -13.60 -11.42
N LYS A 19 1.37 -14.34 -12.54
CA LYS A 19 1.00 -15.77 -12.53
C LYS A 19 2.01 -16.66 -11.81
N LYS A 20 3.28 -16.27 -11.76
CA LYS A 20 4.37 -17.02 -11.09
C LYS A 20 4.44 -16.77 -9.58
N LEU A 21 3.77 -15.73 -9.09
CA LEU A 21 3.73 -15.42 -7.67
C LEU A 21 3.04 -16.54 -6.87
N LYS A 22 3.54 -16.80 -5.67
CA LYS A 22 2.84 -17.67 -4.72
C LYS A 22 1.50 -17.03 -4.33
N ARG A 23 0.61 -17.82 -3.75
CA ARG A 23 -0.73 -17.36 -3.38
C ARG A 23 -0.68 -16.15 -2.43
N GLU A 24 0.14 -16.24 -1.39
CA GLU A 24 0.36 -15.18 -0.39
C GLU A 24 0.82 -13.87 -1.06
N ASP A 25 1.82 -13.95 -1.96
CA ASP A 25 2.32 -12.79 -2.68
C ASP A 25 1.26 -12.15 -3.60
N ARG A 26 0.39 -12.96 -4.21
CA ARG A 26 -0.73 -12.45 -5.03
C ARG A 26 -1.79 -11.74 -4.19
N GLU A 27 -2.12 -12.30 -3.03
CA GLU A 27 -3.07 -11.70 -2.09
C GLU A 27 -2.52 -10.37 -1.55
N GLN A 28 -1.22 -10.34 -1.22
CA GLN A 28 -0.54 -9.10 -0.83
C GLN A 28 -0.52 -8.08 -1.97
N LEU A 29 -0.21 -8.49 -3.20
CA LEU A 29 -0.25 -7.61 -4.36
C LEU A 29 -1.66 -7.05 -4.60
N LEU A 30 -2.69 -7.89 -4.48
CA LEU A 30 -4.09 -7.48 -4.61
C LEU A 30 -4.45 -6.44 -3.54
N LEU A 31 -4.11 -6.70 -2.28
CA LEU A 31 -4.29 -5.74 -1.20
C LEU A 31 -3.59 -4.43 -1.53
N LEU A 32 -2.35 -4.48 -2.02
CA LEU A 32 -1.63 -3.28 -2.38
C LEU A 32 -2.30 -2.52 -3.53
N LEU A 33 -2.87 -3.19 -4.53
CA LEU A 33 -3.48 -2.54 -5.69
C LEU A 33 -4.92 -2.08 -5.44
N SER A 34 -5.61 -2.66 -4.46
CA SER A 34 -6.99 -2.32 -4.11
C SER A 34 -7.12 -0.87 -3.64
N ARG A 35 -8.35 -0.35 -3.71
CA ARG A 35 -8.66 1.01 -3.24
C ARG A 35 -8.36 1.14 -1.74
N GLU A 36 -8.71 0.11 -0.98
CA GLU A 36 -8.49 0.01 0.45
C GLU A 36 -7.00 0.01 0.77
N GLY A 37 -6.16 -0.73 0.03
CA GLY A 37 -4.72 -0.70 0.26
C GLY A 37 -4.04 0.59 -0.15
N LYS A 38 -4.54 1.29 -1.17
CA LYS A 38 -4.10 2.65 -1.49
C LYS A 38 -4.39 3.61 -0.34
N GLU A 39 -5.59 3.51 0.25
CA GLU A 39 -5.99 4.31 1.41
C GLU A 39 -5.15 3.95 2.66
N ILE A 40 -4.90 2.67 2.93
CA ILE A 40 -4.02 2.22 4.01
C ILE A 40 -2.61 2.82 3.84
N ARG A 41 -2.01 2.73 2.64
CA ARG A 41 -0.69 3.33 2.39
C ARG A 41 -0.69 4.84 2.54
N LYS A 42 -1.75 5.52 2.11
CA LYS A 42 -1.92 6.97 2.29
C LYS A 42 -1.94 7.31 3.78
N ARG A 43 -2.76 6.63 4.58
CA ARG A 43 -2.84 6.83 6.04
C ARG A 43 -1.52 6.56 6.76
N ILE A 44 -0.80 5.50 6.38
CA ILE A 44 0.54 5.23 6.92
C ILE A 44 1.50 6.40 6.66
N LYS A 45 1.47 6.99 5.46
CA LYS A 45 2.28 8.17 5.14
C LYS A 45 1.88 9.38 5.97
N GLU A 46 0.59 9.63 6.11
CA GLU A 46 0.07 10.75 6.91
C GLU A 46 0.51 10.64 8.38
N ILE A 47 0.41 9.45 8.97
CA ILE A 47 0.89 9.14 10.32
C ILE A 47 2.39 9.41 10.43
N LYS A 48 3.20 8.85 9.51
CA LYS A 48 4.66 9.05 9.51
C LYS A 48 5.06 10.52 9.35
N SER A 49 4.29 11.28 8.56
CA SER A 49 4.48 12.73 8.37
C SER A 49 3.90 13.59 9.50
N ARG A 50 3.32 12.99 10.55
CA ARG A 50 2.63 13.66 11.66
C ARG A 50 1.53 14.64 11.21
N LYS A 51 0.93 14.40 10.03
CA LYS A 51 -0.20 15.19 9.51
C LYS A 51 -1.53 14.88 10.20
N VAL A 52 -1.61 13.70 10.81
CA VAL A 52 -2.78 13.22 11.55
C VAL A 52 -2.34 12.79 12.94
N LYS A 53 -3.18 13.05 13.95
CA LYS A 53 -2.97 12.55 15.31
C LYS A 53 -3.38 11.07 15.35
N THR A 54 -2.49 10.19 15.80
CA THR A 54 -2.84 8.82 16.15
C THR A 54 -3.37 8.79 17.58
N LEU A 55 -4.48 8.11 17.81
CA LEU A 55 -5.03 7.92 19.15
C LEU A 55 -4.33 6.74 19.84
N SER A 56 -4.02 6.91 21.12
CA SER A 56 -3.64 5.80 21.99
C SER A 56 -4.85 4.91 22.28
N ARG A 57 -4.59 3.70 22.78
CA ARG A 57 -5.65 2.75 23.14
C ARG A 57 -6.57 3.31 24.23
N GLU A 58 -6.01 4.05 25.18
CA GLU A 58 -6.75 4.70 26.26
C GLU A 58 -7.61 5.86 25.75
N GLU A 59 -7.15 6.60 24.73
CA GLU A 59 -7.93 7.67 24.08
C GLU A 59 -9.13 7.09 23.34
N ILE A 60 -8.96 5.97 22.62
CA ILE A 60 -10.05 5.31 21.89
C ILE A 60 -11.17 4.85 22.83
N LEU A 61 -10.82 4.29 23.99
CA LEU A 61 -11.80 3.74 24.92
C LEU A 61 -12.60 4.83 25.65
N LYS A 62 -12.07 6.05 25.77
CA LYS A 62 -12.76 7.19 26.40
C LYS A 62 -13.82 7.83 25.51
N ASP A 63 -13.69 7.73 24.19
CA ASP A 63 -14.64 8.31 23.23
C ASP A 63 -15.80 7.35 22.89
N VAL A 64 -15.77 6.10 23.39
CA VAL A 64 -16.76 5.04 23.09
C VAL A 64 -17.70 4.77 24.27
N LEU A 65 -17.44 5.33 25.45
CA LEU A 65 -18.28 5.27 26.65
C LEU A 65 -18.80 6.66 27.01
#